data_AF-A0A2D7K5G9-F1
#
_entry.id   AF-A0A2D7K5G9-F1
#
_cell.length_a   1.000
_cell.length_b   1.000
_cell.length_c   1.000
_cell.angle_alpha   90.00
_cell.angle_beta   90.00
_cell.angle_gamma   90.00
#
_symmetry.space_group_name_H-M   'P 1'
#
loop_
_entity.id
_entity.type
_entity.pdbx_description
1 polymer ?
#
loop_
_entity_poly.entity_id
_entity_poly.type
_entity_poly.pdbx_seq_one_letter_code
_entity_poly.pdbx_strand_id
1 'polypeptide(L)'
;MQKTILISVLNYNNFESTKKCVLSILDCFLKNAEIYIIDNNSPDNSYNKLKKLFNEFKVVKSKSNEGYAAGHKIAVDYALGKNFDFIWVLNNDLTVRKETLPKLLLAYDTFGTGIFGSITLKSENPDVVNFGGGNTDDINKAFDYNAYEGCLLVEYHKKTRLRKVQSVEGSSMLIPLNVIKNHGFMREDFFMYGEETDYCYKLKKLGISSYIVPESVVLHNGSESLKNSKHLESYYRRRNILYFEKEHYGVSILKNLTKRVGIIQIVKFFIKNLFVSSEKNELYYLNIANIHALMRIKGILKDK
;
A
#
# COMPACT_ATOMS: atom_id res chain seq x y z
N MET A 1 26.47 -14.81 -0.51
CA MET A 1 25.49 -15.43 -1.43
C MET A 1 24.76 -14.32 -2.16
N GLN A 2 24.38 -14.55 -3.43
CA GLN A 2 23.63 -13.56 -4.18
C GLN A 2 22.16 -13.62 -3.74
N LYS A 3 21.59 -12.47 -3.34
CA LYS A 3 20.22 -12.38 -2.80
C LYS A 3 19.19 -12.69 -3.89
N THR A 4 18.19 -13.51 -3.56
CA THR A 4 17.06 -13.86 -4.42
C THR A 4 15.86 -12.97 -4.12
N ILE A 5 15.18 -12.46 -5.16
CA ILE A 5 14.06 -11.52 -5.01
C ILE A 5 12.85 -12.02 -5.79
N LEU A 6 11.68 -12.02 -5.16
CA LEU A 6 10.41 -12.12 -5.85
C LEU A 6 9.80 -10.74 -6.04
N ILE A 7 9.55 -10.33 -7.28
CA ILE A 7 8.87 -9.08 -7.61
C ILE A 7 7.39 -9.37 -7.77
N SER A 8 6.56 -8.86 -6.87
CA SER A 8 5.12 -9.08 -6.85
C SER A 8 4.39 -7.90 -7.46
N VAL A 9 3.75 -8.09 -8.61
CA VAL A 9 2.95 -7.07 -9.31
C VAL A 9 1.48 -7.45 -9.25
N LEU A 10 0.66 -6.61 -8.59
CA LEU A 10 -0.78 -6.86 -8.43
C LEU A 10 -1.60 -6.08 -9.47
N ASN A 11 -2.37 -6.79 -10.29
CA ASN A 11 -3.28 -6.24 -11.28
C ASN A 11 -4.74 -6.31 -10.80
N TYR A 12 -5.49 -5.25 -11.06
CA TYR A 12 -6.96 -5.27 -11.02
C TYR A 12 -7.54 -4.35 -12.09
N ASN A 13 -8.27 -4.94 -13.04
CA ASN A 13 -9.02 -4.24 -14.09
C ASN A 13 -8.20 -3.21 -14.90
N ASN A 14 -6.89 -3.41 -15.07
CA ASN A 14 -6.03 -2.48 -15.81
C ASN A 14 -4.80 -3.18 -16.43
N PHE A 15 -5.06 -3.98 -17.47
CA PHE A 15 -4.01 -4.64 -18.25
C PHE A 15 -2.92 -3.68 -18.76
N GLU A 16 -3.28 -2.49 -19.26
CA GLU A 16 -2.31 -1.59 -19.89
C GLU A 16 -1.31 -1.01 -18.89
N SER A 17 -1.77 -0.62 -17.70
CA SER A 17 -0.86 -0.19 -16.62
C SER A 17 0.06 -1.33 -16.21
N THR A 18 -0.48 -2.52 -15.95
CA THR A 18 0.31 -3.70 -15.56
C THR A 18 1.35 -4.05 -16.63
N LYS A 19 0.98 -4.00 -17.90
CA LYS A 19 1.91 -4.21 -19.01
C LYS A 19 3.06 -3.21 -18.97
N LYS A 20 2.78 -1.90 -18.84
CA LYS A 20 3.81 -0.86 -18.76
C LYS A 20 4.73 -1.06 -17.56
N CYS A 21 4.17 -1.38 -16.39
CA CYS A 21 4.91 -1.64 -15.17
C CYS A 21 5.87 -2.82 -15.35
N VAL A 22 5.36 -3.98 -15.80
CA VAL A 22 6.17 -5.18 -16.01
C VAL A 22 7.27 -4.93 -17.04
N LEU A 23 6.98 -4.28 -18.15
CA LEU A 23 8.00 -3.93 -19.15
C LEU A 23 9.10 -3.03 -18.57
N SER A 24 8.76 -2.02 -17.75
CA SER A 24 9.75 -1.15 -17.11
C SER A 24 10.64 -1.89 -16.08
N ILE A 25 10.14 -2.98 -15.50
CA ILE A 25 10.92 -3.84 -14.61
C ILE A 25 11.97 -4.62 -15.41
N LEU A 26 11.66 -5.03 -16.65
CA LEU A 26 12.61 -5.76 -17.50
C LEU A 26 13.82 -4.92 -17.94
N ASP A 27 13.68 -3.60 -17.94
CA ASP A 27 14.79 -2.68 -18.20
C ASP A 27 15.79 -2.59 -17.01
N CYS A 28 15.40 -3.13 -15.84
CA CYS A 28 16.25 -3.20 -14.66
C CYS A 28 17.23 -4.38 -14.75
N PHE A 29 18.39 -4.28 -14.09
CA PHE A 29 19.28 -5.43 -13.96
C PHE A 29 18.73 -6.41 -12.91
N LEU A 30 18.16 -7.53 -13.36
CA LEU A 30 17.41 -8.49 -12.55
C LEU A 30 18.15 -9.81 -12.26
N LYS A 31 19.46 -9.76 -11.96
CA LYS A 31 20.18 -11.01 -11.64
C LYS A 31 19.63 -11.59 -10.32
N ASN A 32 18.96 -12.75 -10.41
CA ASN A 32 18.23 -13.45 -9.34
C ASN A 32 16.92 -12.79 -8.87
N ALA A 33 16.22 -12.09 -9.76
CA ALA A 33 14.84 -11.70 -9.52
C ALA A 33 13.87 -12.54 -10.37
N GLU A 34 12.75 -12.94 -9.79
CA GLU A 34 11.63 -13.58 -10.48
C GLU A 34 10.42 -12.64 -10.42
N ILE A 35 9.72 -12.44 -11.55
CA ILE A 35 8.49 -11.63 -11.60
C ILE A 35 7.28 -12.53 -11.42
N TYR A 36 6.40 -12.14 -10.50
CA TYR A 36 5.16 -12.81 -10.16
C TYR A 36 3.99 -11.86 -10.32
N ILE A 37 3.15 -12.12 -11.32
CA ILE A 37 2.02 -11.26 -11.68
C ILE A 37 0.73 -11.88 -11.15
N ILE A 38 -0.02 -11.13 -10.35
CA ILE A 38 -1.28 -11.56 -9.76
C ILE A 38 -2.40 -10.74 -10.39
N ASP A 39 -3.31 -11.39 -11.12
CA ASP A 39 -4.61 -10.82 -11.43
C ASP A 39 -5.56 -11.04 -10.25
N ASN A 40 -6.02 -9.95 -9.61
CA ASN A 40 -6.87 -10.01 -8.42
C ASN A 40 -8.35 -10.24 -8.77
N ASN A 41 -8.59 -11.28 -9.57
CA ASN A 41 -9.88 -11.62 -10.14
C ASN A 41 -10.52 -10.44 -10.89
N SER A 42 -9.79 -9.88 -11.86
CA SER A 42 -10.31 -8.77 -12.66
C SER A 42 -11.60 -9.20 -13.39
N PRO A 43 -12.62 -8.32 -13.45
CA PRO A 43 -13.87 -8.61 -14.15
C PRO A 43 -13.72 -8.55 -15.67
N ASP A 44 -12.64 -7.94 -16.17
CA ASP A 44 -12.34 -7.82 -17.59
C ASP A 44 -11.42 -8.95 -18.09
N ASN A 45 -10.95 -8.84 -19.33
CA ASN A 45 -10.05 -9.81 -19.95
C ASN A 45 -8.57 -9.62 -19.55
N SER A 46 -8.26 -8.90 -18.47
CA SER A 46 -6.88 -8.59 -18.07
C SER A 46 -6.04 -9.84 -17.84
N TYR A 47 -6.55 -10.83 -17.09
CA TYR A 47 -5.82 -12.08 -16.82
C TYR A 47 -5.34 -12.78 -18.08
N ASN A 48 -6.23 -13.00 -19.06
CA ASN A 48 -5.88 -13.73 -20.27
C ASN A 48 -4.87 -12.96 -21.13
N LYS A 49 -4.99 -11.63 -21.19
CA LYS A 49 -4.03 -10.78 -21.88
C LYS A 49 -2.65 -10.83 -21.22
N LEU A 50 -2.59 -10.72 -19.89
CA LEU A 50 -1.34 -10.83 -19.12
C LEU A 50 -0.69 -12.21 -19.32
N LYS A 51 -1.46 -13.29 -19.14
CA LYS A 51 -0.97 -14.66 -19.31
C LYS A 51 -0.43 -14.94 -20.70
N LYS A 52 -1.06 -14.37 -21.73
CA LYS A 52 -0.61 -14.52 -23.12
C LYS A 52 0.69 -13.74 -23.38
N LEU A 53 0.77 -12.50 -22.88
CA LEU A 53 1.88 -11.59 -23.15
C LEU A 53 3.14 -11.97 -22.35
N PHE A 54 2.96 -12.40 -21.10
CA PHE A 54 4.01 -12.67 -20.13
C PHE A 54 4.06 -14.17 -19.79
N ASN A 55 4.09 -15.01 -20.84
CA ASN A 55 3.99 -16.47 -20.69
C ASN A 55 5.27 -17.11 -20.10
N GLU A 56 6.38 -16.38 -20.14
CA GLU A 56 7.66 -16.70 -19.52
C GLU A 56 7.67 -16.42 -18.01
N PHE A 57 6.75 -15.59 -17.52
CA PHE A 57 6.60 -15.23 -16.11
C PHE A 57 5.44 -15.98 -15.46
N LYS A 58 5.44 -16.02 -14.13
CA LYS A 58 4.34 -16.63 -13.39
C LYS A 58 3.16 -15.66 -13.29
N VAL A 59 2.12 -15.93 -14.08
CA VAL A 59 0.86 -15.16 -14.07
C VAL A 59 -0.26 -15.99 -13.46
N VAL A 60 -0.80 -15.54 -12.32
CA VAL A 60 -1.88 -16.24 -11.60
C VAL A 60 -3.12 -15.36 -11.48
N LYS A 61 -4.29 -16.00 -11.34
CA LYS A 61 -5.56 -15.35 -11.06
C LYS A 61 -6.01 -15.71 -9.65
N SER A 62 -6.37 -14.74 -8.82
CA SER A 62 -6.99 -15.01 -7.52
C SER A 62 -8.43 -15.54 -7.70
N LYS A 63 -8.97 -16.20 -6.67
CA LYS A 63 -10.35 -16.72 -6.69
C LYS A 63 -11.39 -15.59 -6.64
N SER A 64 -11.05 -14.51 -5.94
CA SER A 64 -11.89 -13.34 -5.70
C SER A 64 -10.98 -12.12 -5.43
N ASN A 65 -11.53 -10.92 -5.60
CA ASN A 65 -10.83 -9.70 -5.23
C ASN A 65 -10.99 -9.48 -3.72
N GLU A 66 -9.96 -9.84 -2.96
CA GLU A 66 -9.93 -9.69 -1.50
C GLU A 66 -9.09 -8.49 -1.06
N GLY A 67 -8.79 -7.58 -1.99
CA GLY A 67 -8.02 -6.37 -1.71
C GLY A 67 -6.51 -6.50 -1.91
N TYR A 68 -5.80 -5.44 -1.53
CA TYR A 68 -4.38 -5.22 -1.81
C TYR A 68 -3.47 -6.22 -1.09
N ALA A 69 -3.54 -6.27 0.25
CA ALA A 69 -2.70 -7.18 1.04
C ALA A 69 -2.97 -8.66 0.71
N ALA A 70 -4.25 -9.05 0.56
CA ALA A 70 -4.62 -10.41 0.18
C ALA A 70 -4.15 -10.79 -1.23
N GLY A 71 -4.16 -9.85 -2.18
CA GLY A 71 -3.61 -10.05 -3.51
C GLY A 71 -2.11 -10.34 -3.49
N HIS A 72 -1.32 -9.51 -2.78
CA HIS A 72 0.11 -9.73 -2.62
C HIS A 72 0.46 -10.97 -1.77
N LYS A 73 -0.42 -11.35 -0.84
CA LYS A 73 -0.24 -12.55 0.00
C LYS A 73 -0.03 -13.82 -0.83
N ILE A 74 -0.65 -13.92 -2.01
CA ILE A 74 -0.45 -15.04 -2.95
C ILE A 74 1.03 -15.16 -3.36
N ALA A 75 1.70 -14.03 -3.64
CA ALA A 75 3.13 -14.02 -3.95
C ALA A 75 3.99 -14.20 -2.71
N VAL A 76 3.59 -13.67 -1.55
CA VAL A 76 4.27 -13.91 -0.28
C VAL A 76 4.34 -15.40 0.04
N ASP A 77 3.24 -16.13 -0.11
CA ASP A 77 3.20 -17.57 0.16
C ASP A 77 4.07 -18.36 -0.81
N TYR A 78 4.09 -17.96 -2.08
CA TYR A 78 5.02 -18.52 -3.05
C TYR A 78 6.49 -18.22 -2.69
N ALA A 79 6.80 -16.98 -2.31
CA ALA A 79 8.14 -16.56 -1.93
C ALA A 79 8.66 -17.34 -0.72
N LEU A 80 7.83 -17.49 0.32
CA LEU A 80 8.14 -18.28 1.52
C LEU A 80 8.37 -19.75 1.16
N GLY A 81 7.49 -20.35 0.34
CA GLY A 81 7.63 -21.75 -0.08
C GLY A 81 8.86 -22.05 -0.94
N LYS A 82 9.41 -21.03 -1.60
CA LYS A 82 10.62 -21.11 -2.43
C LYS A 82 11.89 -20.58 -1.74
N ASN A 83 11.79 -20.14 -0.49
CA ASN A 83 12.90 -19.58 0.29
C ASN A 83 13.59 -18.39 -0.39
N PHE A 84 12.81 -17.48 -0.98
CA PHE A 84 13.35 -16.21 -1.45
C PHE A 84 13.90 -15.38 -0.26
N ASP A 85 14.92 -14.56 -0.52
CA ASP A 85 15.46 -13.66 0.51
C ASP A 85 14.57 -12.40 0.67
N PHE A 86 14.03 -11.88 -0.44
CA PHE A 86 13.20 -10.67 -0.47
C PHE A 86 11.93 -10.83 -1.31
N ILE A 87 10.90 -10.08 -0.93
CA ILE A 87 9.78 -9.77 -1.79
C ILE A 87 9.75 -8.27 -2.01
N TRP A 88 9.61 -7.85 -3.27
CA TRP A 88 9.38 -6.47 -3.64
C TRP A 88 7.94 -6.33 -4.11
N VAL A 89 7.09 -5.72 -3.29
CA VAL A 89 5.69 -5.47 -3.66
C VAL A 89 5.58 -4.20 -4.49
N LEU A 90 4.88 -4.31 -5.61
CA LEU A 90 4.69 -3.23 -6.58
C LEU A 90 3.21 -3.09 -6.96
N ASN A 91 2.73 -1.85 -6.97
CA ASN A 91 1.50 -1.50 -7.68
C ASN A 91 1.72 -1.57 -9.20
N ASN A 92 0.66 -1.88 -9.93
CA ASN A 92 0.70 -2.00 -11.39
C ASN A 92 0.72 -0.67 -12.15
N ASP A 93 0.45 0.45 -11.50
CA ASP A 93 0.44 1.79 -12.10
C ASP A 93 1.77 2.53 -11.94
N LEU A 94 2.86 1.80 -11.67
CA LEU A 94 4.20 2.34 -11.59
C LEU A 94 5.00 2.15 -12.89
N THR A 95 5.86 3.12 -13.18
CA THR A 95 7.01 2.93 -14.09
C THR A 95 8.28 2.87 -13.23
N VAL A 96 8.99 1.75 -13.28
CA VAL A 96 10.19 1.49 -12.49
C VAL A 96 11.42 2.05 -13.21
N ARG A 97 12.31 2.74 -12.48
CA ARG A 97 13.61 3.17 -13.03
C ARG A 97 14.64 2.05 -12.83
N LYS A 98 15.61 1.97 -13.73
CA LYS A 98 16.67 0.94 -13.72
C LYS A 98 17.39 0.79 -12.38
N GLU A 99 17.61 1.90 -11.68
CA GLU A 99 18.35 1.95 -10.42
C GLU A 99 17.49 1.66 -9.18
N THR A 100 16.16 1.54 -9.30
CA THR A 100 15.24 1.42 -8.15
C THR A 100 15.59 0.22 -7.26
N LEU A 101 15.51 -1.00 -7.81
CA LEU A 101 15.80 -2.21 -7.03
C LEU A 101 17.26 -2.28 -6.52
N PRO A 102 18.29 -1.97 -7.33
CA PRO A 102 19.68 -1.89 -6.84
C PRO A 102 19.85 -0.97 -5.63
N LYS A 103 19.19 0.20 -5.61
CA LYS A 103 19.28 1.15 -4.49
C LYS A 103 18.58 0.64 -3.23
N LEU A 104 17.46 -0.06 -3.36
CA LEU A 104 16.80 -0.72 -2.22
C LEU A 104 17.68 -1.84 -1.63
N LEU A 105 18.32 -2.65 -2.46
CA LEU A 105 19.23 -3.71 -2.02
C LEU A 105 20.48 -3.16 -1.34
N LEU A 106 21.06 -2.08 -1.89
CA LEU A 106 22.20 -1.38 -1.28
C LEU A 106 21.82 -0.78 0.09
N ALA A 107 20.61 -0.22 0.21
CA ALA A 107 20.09 0.26 1.48
C ALA A 107 19.98 -0.86 2.51
N TYR A 108 19.46 -2.03 2.12
CA TYR A 108 19.44 -3.21 2.99
C TYR A 108 20.86 -3.63 3.43
N ASP A 109 21.81 -3.66 2.51
CA ASP A 109 23.20 -4.04 2.84
C ASP A 109 23.88 -3.06 3.81
N THR A 110 23.44 -1.81 3.80
CA THR A 110 23.98 -0.76 4.68
C THR A 110 23.30 -0.74 6.05
N PHE A 111 21.98 -0.90 6.09
CA PHE A 111 21.16 -0.67 7.31
C PHE A 111 20.64 -1.95 7.97
N GLY A 112 20.82 -3.11 7.32
CA GLY A 112 20.38 -4.40 7.82
C GLY A 112 18.87 -4.62 7.73
N THR A 113 18.35 -5.48 8.60
CA THR A 113 16.93 -5.88 8.58
C THR A 113 15.99 -4.70 8.82
N GLY A 114 15.11 -4.47 7.85
CA GLY A 114 14.12 -3.41 7.85
C GLY A 114 13.26 -3.47 6.58
N ILE A 115 12.27 -2.60 6.50
CA ILE A 115 11.46 -2.39 5.30
C ILE A 115 12.07 -1.25 4.51
N PHE A 116 12.18 -1.37 3.18
CA PHE A 116 12.77 -0.33 2.33
C PHE A 116 11.78 0.12 1.26
N GLY A 117 11.41 1.39 1.28
CA GLY A 117 10.49 1.99 0.32
C GLY A 117 11.20 2.91 -0.67
N SER A 118 10.69 2.93 -1.90
CA SER A 118 11.06 3.93 -2.92
C SER A 118 10.34 5.25 -2.66
N ILE A 119 10.89 6.35 -3.16
CA ILE A 119 10.10 7.56 -3.38
C ILE A 119 9.29 7.40 -4.67
N THR A 120 8.14 8.07 -4.73
CA THR A 120 7.31 8.10 -5.92
C THR A 120 7.20 9.52 -6.44
N LEU A 121 7.30 9.68 -7.76
CA LEU A 121 7.18 10.95 -8.46
C LEU A 121 5.94 10.95 -9.34
N LYS A 122 5.40 12.13 -9.63
CA LYS A 122 4.25 12.27 -10.52
C LYS A 122 4.68 11.98 -11.96
N SER A 123 3.99 11.09 -12.66
CA SER A 123 4.39 10.76 -14.04
C SER A 123 4.21 11.93 -15.01
N GLU A 124 3.24 12.81 -14.76
CA GLU A 124 3.00 14.02 -15.56
C GLU A 124 4.03 15.13 -15.30
N ASN A 125 4.70 15.09 -14.15
CA ASN A 125 5.78 16.00 -13.80
C ASN A 125 6.82 15.25 -12.95
N PRO A 126 7.79 14.58 -13.59
CA PRO A 126 8.76 13.70 -12.93
C PRO A 126 9.82 14.44 -12.11
N ASP A 127 9.65 15.75 -11.88
CA ASP A 127 10.43 16.55 -10.94
C ASP A 127 9.64 16.86 -9.65
N VAL A 128 8.41 16.35 -9.53
CA VAL A 128 7.54 16.57 -8.36
C VAL A 128 7.35 15.27 -7.59
N VAL A 129 7.62 15.32 -6.30
CA VAL A 129 7.40 14.21 -5.36
C VAL A 129 5.92 13.96 -5.19
N ASN A 130 5.49 12.72 -5.43
CA ASN A 130 4.18 12.21 -5.07
C ASN A 130 4.21 11.66 -3.63
N PHE A 131 5.23 10.86 -3.29
CA PHE A 131 5.48 10.39 -1.93
C PHE A 131 6.99 10.37 -1.61
N GLY A 132 7.35 10.92 -0.45
CA GLY A 132 8.74 11.05 0.02
C GLY A 132 9.02 10.38 1.38
N GLY A 133 8.16 9.45 1.82
CA GLY A 133 8.23 8.86 3.16
C GLY A 133 7.54 9.71 4.23
N GLY A 134 7.10 9.07 5.31
CA GLY A 134 6.58 9.79 6.48
C GLY A 134 7.56 10.84 7.04
N ASN A 135 7.03 11.84 7.72
CA ASN A 135 7.80 12.94 8.31
C ASN A 135 8.78 12.50 9.43
N THR A 136 8.48 11.41 10.14
CA THR A 136 9.27 10.95 11.29
C THR A 136 9.21 9.44 11.43
N ASP A 137 10.13 8.83 12.18
CA ASP A 137 10.10 7.43 12.60
C ASP A 137 9.66 7.22 14.06
N ASP A 138 9.39 8.31 14.77
CA ASP A 138 8.96 8.30 16.17
C ASP A 138 7.44 8.13 16.26
N ILE A 139 7.01 6.97 16.79
CA ILE A 139 5.59 6.64 16.93
C ILE A 139 4.83 7.52 17.92
N ASN A 140 5.53 8.35 18.69
CA ASN A 140 4.93 9.28 19.66
C ASN A 140 4.76 10.70 19.10
N LYS A 141 5.28 10.98 17.90
CA LYS A 141 5.15 12.29 17.25
C LYS A 141 3.96 12.32 16.29
N ALA A 142 3.50 13.54 16.00
CA ALA A 142 2.47 13.75 15.00
C ALA A 142 2.94 13.20 13.64
N PHE A 143 2.20 12.24 13.11
CA PHE A 143 2.51 11.58 11.85
C PHE A 143 1.88 12.33 10.69
N ASP A 144 2.70 12.65 9.69
CA ASP A 144 2.26 13.15 8.40
C ASP A 144 2.77 12.22 7.30
N TYR A 145 1.85 11.50 6.67
CA TYR A 145 2.11 10.56 5.58
C TYR A 145 2.53 11.31 4.29
N ASN A 146 1.97 12.51 4.05
CA ASN A 146 2.16 13.29 2.82
C ASN A 146 3.12 14.47 2.99
N ALA A 147 4.00 14.43 4.00
CA ALA A 147 4.85 15.55 4.40
C ALA A 147 5.75 16.14 3.29
N TYR A 148 5.97 15.39 2.21
CA TYR A 148 6.80 15.79 1.07
C TYR A 148 6.04 15.82 -0.26
N GLU A 149 4.73 15.55 -0.27
CA GLU A 149 3.91 15.61 -1.48
C GLU A 149 3.98 17.02 -2.08
N GLY A 150 4.18 17.10 -3.40
CA GLY A 150 4.25 18.37 -4.13
C GLY A 150 5.60 19.09 -4.05
N CYS A 151 6.55 18.60 -3.25
CA CYS A 151 7.90 19.15 -3.23
C CYS A 151 8.63 18.88 -4.55
N LEU A 152 9.43 19.84 -5.02
CA LEU A 152 10.37 19.59 -6.11
C LEU A 152 11.43 18.57 -5.66
N LEU A 153 11.75 17.63 -6.54
CA LEU A 153 12.70 16.55 -6.28
C LEU A 153 14.07 17.08 -5.86
N VAL A 154 14.53 18.16 -6.50
CA VAL A 154 15.80 18.82 -6.16
C VAL A 154 15.79 19.36 -4.72
N GLU A 155 14.68 19.93 -4.26
CA GLU A 155 14.54 20.44 -2.90
C GLU A 155 14.38 19.30 -1.89
N TYR A 156 13.68 18.22 -2.28
CA TYR A 156 13.59 17.01 -1.48
C TYR A 156 14.98 16.39 -1.23
N HIS A 157 15.82 16.27 -2.25
CA HIS A 157 17.19 15.73 -2.10
C HIS A 157 18.12 16.64 -1.29
N LYS A 158 17.91 17.96 -1.27
CA LYS A 158 18.66 18.87 -0.38
C LYS A 158 18.29 18.67 1.10
N LYS A 159 17.02 18.37 1.38
CA LYS A 159 16.46 18.30 2.74
C LYS A 159 16.45 16.89 3.33
N THR A 160 16.51 15.87 2.49
CA THR A 160 16.35 14.48 2.90
C THR A 160 17.50 13.62 2.39
N ARG A 161 17.68 12.52 3.10
CA ARG A 161 18.59 11.41 2.77
C ARG A 161 17.87 10.12 3.12
N LEU A 162 18.46 8.98 2.79
CA LEU A 162 18.01 7.69 3.31
C LEU A 162 17.86 7.81 4.83
N ARG A 163 16.64 7.57 5.31
CA ARG A 163 16.27 7.78 6.71
C ARG A 163 15.19 6.82 7.16
N LYS A 164 15.09 6.63 8.47
CA LYS A 164 13.97 5.94 9.09
C LYS A 164 12.70 6.78 8.96
N VAL A 165 11.57 6.10 8.77
CA VAL A 165 10.23 6.71 8.70
C VAL A 165 9.21 5.79 9.39
N GLN A 166 8.07 6.35 9.81
CA GLN A 166 6.95 5.62 10.39
C GLN A 166 6.23 4.77 9.35
N SER A 167 6.23 5.20 8.08
CA SER A 167 5.62 4.49 6.97
C SER A 167 6.34 4.78 5.66
N VAL A 168 6.35 3.77 4.80
CA VAL A 168 6.69 3.87 3.37
C VAL A 168 5.44 3.59 2.55
N GLU A 169 5.42 3.99 1.28
CA GLU A 169 4.27 3.75 0.43
C GLU A 169 4.24 2.29 -0.06
N GLY A 170 3.07 1.66 0.05
CA GLY A 170 2.86 0.27 -0.39
C GLY A 170 3.02 0.06 -1.90
N SER A 171 3.03 1.14 -2.68
CA SER A 171 3.24 1.08 -4.13
C SER A 171 4.61 0.49 -4.50
N SER A 172 5.65 0.67 -3.68
CA SER A 172 6.99 0.12 -3.92
C SER A 172 7.74 -0.13 -2.62
N MET A 173 7.67 -1.38 -2.13
CA MET A 173 8.21 -1.74 -0.82
C MET A 173 8.93 -3.08 -0.85
N LEU A 174 10.23 -3.06 -0.53
CA LEU A 174 11.09 -4.24 -0.40
C LEU A 174 11.04 -4.73 1.04
N ILE A 175 10.68 -6.01 1.21
CA ILE A 175 10.52 -6.67 2.51
C ILE A 175 11.40 -7.92 2.53
N PRO A 176 12.32 -8.05 3.50
CA PRO A 176 13.00 -9.31 3.76
C PRO A 176 12.01 -10.42 4.14
N LEU A 177 12.11 -11.62 3.55
CA LEU A 177 11.19 -12.71 3.86
C LEU A 177 11.32 -13.20 5.30
N ASN A 178 12.49 -13.04 5.93
CA ASN A 178 12.67 -13.36 7.35
C ASN A 178 11.79 -12.48 8.27
N VAL A 179 11.54 -11.22 7.90
CA VAL A 179 10.61 -10.32 8.62
C VAL A 179 9.20 -10.89 8.51
N ILE A 180 8.78 -11.27 7.30
CA ILE A 180 7.44 -11.85 7.08
C ILE A 180 7.28 -13.17 7.84
N LYS A 181 8.29 -14.05 7.78
CA LYS A 181 8.30 -15.34 8.47
C LYS A 181 8.14 -15.20 9.99
N ASN A 182 8.76 -14.17 10.58
CA ASN A 182 8.77 -13.97 12.02
C ASN A 182 7.61 -13.12 12.55
N HIS A 183 7.02 -12.23 11.73
CA HIS A 183 6.06 -11.22 12.19
C HIS A 183 4.73 -11.21 11.43
N GLY A 184 4.58 -12.10 10.45
CA GLY A 184 3.44 -12.14 9.54
C GLY A 184 3.55 -11.11 8.43
N PHE A 185 2.56 -11.10 7.54
CA PHE A 185 2.41 -10.08 6.50
C PHE A 185 1.37 -9.02 6.91
N MET A 186 1.09 -8.07 6.02
CA MET A 186 0.04 -7.07 6.20
C MET A 186 -1.32 -7.71 6.48
N ARG A 187 -2.19 -6.97 7.17
CA ARG A 187 -3.55 -7.40 7.44
C ARG A 187 -4.39 -7.34 6.17
N GLU A 188 -5.09 -8.43 5.88
CA GLU A 188 -5.95 -8.57 4.70
C GLU A 188 -7.31 -7.86 4.87
N ASP A 189 -7.70 -7.58 6.11
CA ASP A 189 -9.04 -7.10 6.46
C ASP A 189 -9.28 -5.60 6.21
N PHE A 190 -8.24 -4.90 5.75
CA PHE A 190 -8.26 -3.50 5.35
C PHE A 190 -8.72 -3.31 3.90
N PHE A 191 -8.63 -4.35 3.06
CA PHE A 191 -8.97 -4.36 1.64
C PHE A 191 -8.17 -3.38 0.76
N MET A 192 -8.12 -2.10 1.09
CA MET A 192 -7.24 -1.10 0.49
C MET A 192 -6.98 0.06 1.46
N TYR A 193 -5.83 0.70 1.32
CA TYR A 193 -5.34 1.85 2.10
C TYR A 193 -5.07 1.58 3.59
N GLY A 194 -3.82 1.77 3.99
CA GLY A 194 -3.39 1.78 5.39
C GLY A 194 -2.83 0.45 5.87
N GLU A 195 -2.87 -0.60 5.06
CA GLU A 195 -2.24 -1.90 5.33
C GLU A 195 -0.74 -1.74 5.57
N GLU A 196 -0.09 -0.97 4.70
CA GLU A 196 1.34 -0.70 4.74
C GLU A 196 1.72 0.15 5.96
N THR A 197 0.87 1.13 6.30
CA THR A 197 1.07 2.02 7.45
C THR A 197 0.88 1.28 8.76
N ASP A 198 -0.15 0.45 8.89
CA ASP A 198 -0.35 -0.46 10.03
C ASP A 198 0.84 -1.42 10.19
N TYR A 199 1.29 -2.02 9.09
CA TYR A 199 2.39 -2.97 9.07
C TYR A 199 3.73 -2.33 9.49
N CYS A 200 4.07 -1.16 8.94
CA CYS A 200 5.26 -0.41 9.34
C CYS A 200 5.22 -0.02 10.82
N TYR A 201 4.07 0.45 11.30
CA TYR A 201 3.89 0.85 12.69
C TYR A 201 4.00 -0.35 13.66
N LYS A 202 3.37 -1.48 13.33
CA LYS A 202 3.48 -2.72 14.10
C LYS A 202 4.92 -3.22 14.18
N LEU A 203 5.65 -3.22 13.06
CA LEU A 203 7.04 -3.63 13.00
C LEU A 203 7.95 -2.68 13.78
N LYS A 204 7.70 -1.37 13.74
CA LYS A 204 8.44 -0.38 14.53
C LYS A 204 8.29 -0.63 16.04
N LYS A 205 7.10 -0.99 16.52
CA LYS A 205 6.89 -1.40 17.92
C LYS A 205 7.69 -2.65 18.31
N LEU A 206 8.06 -3.48 17.33
CA LEU A 206 8.90 -4.67 17.50
C LEU A 206 10.39 -4.41 17.23
N GLY A 207 10.79 -3.14 17.06
CA GLY A 207 12.18 -2.75 16.80
C GLY A 207 12.63 -2.83 15.34
N ILE A 208 11.76 -3.23 14.42
CA ILE A 208 12.07 -3.32 12.98
C ILE A 208 11.72 -1.98 12.32
N SER A 209 12.73 -1.34 11.73
CA SER A 209 12.57 0.00 11.16
C SER A 209 12.11 -0.06 9.69
N SER A 210 11.34 0.95 9.29
CA SER A 210 11.09 1.25 7.87
C SER A 210 12.00 2.40 7.42
N TYR A 211 12.52 2.29 6.20
CA TYR A 211 13.44 3.23 5.59
C TYR A 211 12.90 3.69 4.26
N ILE A 212 12.91 5.00 4.03
CA ILE A 212 12.70 5.56 2.69
C ILE A 212 14.06 5.78 2.03
N VAL A 213 14.17 5.39 0.77
CA VAL A 213 15.42 5.45 -0.02
C VAL A 213 15.25 6.47 -1.15
N PRO A 214 15.67 7.74 -0.98
CA PRO A 214 15.51 8.80 -1.97
C PRO A 214 16.04 8.47 -3.37
N GLU A 215 17.11 7.67 -3.45
CA GLU A 215 17.74 7.27 -4.71
C GLU A 215 16.98 6.14 -5.41
N SER A 216 16.09 5.45 -4.70
CA SER A 216 15.16 4.47 -5.27
C SER A 216 13.89 5.18 -5.72
N VAL A 217 13.71 5.32 -7.03
CA VAL A 217 12.66 6.18 -7.59
C VAL A 217 11.75 5.40 -8.53
N VAL A 218 10.44 5.54 -8.36
CA VAL A 218 9.43 5.07 -9.33
C VAL A 218 8.54 6.24 -9.75
N LEU A 219 7.96 6.17 -10.95
CA LEU A 219 6.96 7.13 -11.42
C LEU A 219 5.57 6.55 -11.22
N HIS A 220 4.66 7.31 -10.62
CA HIS A 220 3.28 6.91 -10.42
C HIS A 220 2.45 7.45 -11.59
N ASN A 221 1.90 6.56 -12.43
CA ASN A 221 1.22 6.90 -13.68
C ASN A 221 -0.23 7.41 -13.48
N GLY A 222 -0.55 7.93 -12.29
CA GLY A 222 -1.91 8.26 -11.86
C GLY A 222 -2.82 7.04 -11.70
N SER A 223 -3.72 7.10 -10.73
CA SER A 223 -4.67 6.02 -10.43
C SER A 223 -5.84 5.99 -11.41
N GLU A 224 -5.59 5.58 -12.65
CA GLU A 224 -6.64 5.47 -13.68
C GLU A 224 -7.78 4.52 -13.27
N SER A 225 -7.48 3.50 -12.47
CA SER A 225 -8.46 2.57 -11.89
C SER A 225 -9.42 3.22 -10.89
N LEU A 226 -9.05 4.38 -10.32
CA LEU A 226 -9.81 5.07 -9.26
C LEU A 226 -10.50 6.36 -9.72
N LYS A 227 -10.35 6.78 -10.99
CA LYS A 227 -10.96 8.01 -11.54
C LYS A 227 -12.48 8.10 -11.26
N ASN A 228 -13.16 6.98 -11.01
CA ASN A 228 -14.60 6.90 -10.68
C ASN A 228 -14.93 6.43 -9.24
N SER A 229 -13.98 6.41 -8.28
CA SER A 229 -14.21 5.78 -6.97
C SER A 229 -13.74 6.55 -5.74
N LYS A 230 -13.58 7.88 -5.82
CA LYS A 230 -13.21 8.75 -4.66
C LYS A 230 -13.98 8.42 -3.38
N HIS A 231 -15.23 8.02 -3.52
CA HIS A 231 -16.09 7.59 -2.42
C HIS A 231 -15.64 6.30 -1.71
N LEU A 232 -15.15 5.30 -2.46
CA LEU A 232 -14.58 4.08 -1.88
C LEU A 232 -13.26 4.40 -1.15
N GLU A 233 -12.46 5.30 -1.70
CA GLU A 233 -11.24 5.78 -1.04
C GLU A 233 -11.56 6.42 0.31
N SER A 234 -12.47 7.41 0.36
CA SER A 234 -12.88 8.04 1.62
C SER A 234 -13.45 7.02 2.61
N TYR A 235 -14.24 6.05 2.13
CA TYR A 235 -14.76 4.97 2.97
C TYR A 235 -13.65 4.12 3.59
N TYR A 236 -12.75 3.55 2.79
CA TYR A 236 -11.73 2.63 3.28
C TYR A 236 -10.69 3.34 4.15
N ARG A 237 -10.22 4.53 3.77
CA ARG A 237 -9.32 5.34 4.61
C ARG A 237 -9.94 5.63 5.97
N ARG A 238 -11.21 6.02 6.01
CA ARG A 238 -11.90 6.33 7.26
C ARG A 238 -12.18 5.10 8.11
N ARG A 239 -12.52 3.97 7.50
CA ARG A 239 -12.75 2.72 8.22
C ARG A 239 -11.44 2.19 8.82
N ASN A 240 -10.38 2.19 8.02
CA ASN A 240 -9.11 1.58 8.36
C ASN A 240 -8.34 2.40 9.40
N ILE A 241 -8.48 3.73 9.44
CA ILE A 241 -7.92 4.53 10.55
C ILE A 241 -8.56 4.15 11.89
N LEU A 242 -9.85 3.79 11.92
CA LEU A 242 -10.51 3.33 13.16
C LEU A 242 -10.04 1.93 13.57
N TYR A 243 -9.72 1.06 12.61
CA TYR A 243 -9.10 -0.24 12.88
C TYR A 243 -7.70 -0.07 13.45
N PHE A 244 -6.88 0.77 12.82
CA PHE A 244 -5.56 1.14 13.31
C PHE A 244 -5.62 1.71 14.74
N GLU A 245 -6.52 2.66 14.99
CA GLU A 245 -6.68 3.26 16.32
C GLU A 245 -7.11 2.24 17.38
N LYS A 246 -8.05 1.35 17.04
CA LYS A 246 -8.44 0.25 17.93
C LYS A 246 -7.23 -0.62 18.29
N GLU A 247 -6.50 -1.06 17.27
CA GLU A 247 -5.41 -2.03 17.41
C GLU A 247 -4.28 -1.45 18.26
N HIS A 248 -3.91 -0.19 18.01
CA HIS A 248 -2.68 0.37 18.56
C HIS A 248 -2.86 1.22 19.81
N TYR A 249 -4.06 1.76 20.04
CA TYR A 249 -4.35 2.64 21.16
C TYR A 249 -5.59 2.24 21.98
N GLY A 250 -6.34 1.23 21.55
CA GLY A 250 -7.48 0.67 22.30
C GLY A 250 -8.80 1.44 22.19
N VAL A 251 -9.83 0.93 22.88
CA VAL A 251 -11.23 1.36 22.72
C VAL A 251 -11.56 2.69 23.41
N SER A 252 -10.73 3.16 24.34
CA SER A 252 -10.95 4.42 25.08
C SER A 252 -10.94 5.65 24.16
N ILE A 253 -10.09 5.65 23.12
CA ILE A 253 -10.03 6.72 22.10
C ILE A 253 -11.26 6.67 21.18
N LEU A 254 -11.72 5.47 20.83
CA LEU A 254 -12.94 5.27 20.06
C LEU A 254 -14.18 5.77 20.79
N LYS A 255 -14.24 5.66 22.14
CA LYS A 255 -15.34 6.25 22.94
C LYS A 255 -15.43 7.78 22.74
N ASN A 256 -14.31 8.47 22.56
CA ASN A 256 -14.31 9.92 22.28
C ASN A 256 -14.72 10.24 20.84
N LEU A 257 -14.34 9.39 19.87
CA LEU A 257 -14.83 9.49 18.48
C LEU A 257 -16.33 9.21 18.38
N THR A 258 -16.85 8.19 19.06
CA THR A 258 -18.30 7.92 19.13
C THR A 258 -19.09 9.02 19.82
N LYS A 259 -18.49 9.78 20.74
CA LYS A 259 -19.11 10.97 21.34
C LYS A 259 -19.10 12.17 20.36
N ARG A 260 -18.05 12.33 19.55
CA ARG A 260 -17.91 13.44 18.57
C ARG A 260 -18.69 13.23 17.27
N VAL A 261 -18.78 11.98 16.79
CA VAL A 261 -19.63 11.56 15.65
C VAL A 261 -21.02 11.12 16.17
N GLY A 262 -21.40 11.55 17.39
CA GLY A 262 -22.50 10.99 18.17
C GLY A 262 -23.82 10.85 17.43
N ILE A 263 -24.77 10.14 18.04
CA ILE A 263 -26.13 9.86 17.54
C ILE A 263 -26.75 11.06 16.78
N ILE A 264 -26.46 12.29 17.18
CA ILE A 264 -26.84 13.53 16.49
C ILE A 264 -26.32 13.63 15.04
N GLN A 265 -25.08 13.28 14.72
CA GLN A 265 -24.58 13.24 13.34
C GLN A 265 -25.19 12.09 12.55
N ILE A 266 -25.42 10.92 13.18
CA ILE A 266 -26.11 9.78 12.55
C ILE A 266 -27.58 10.14 12.24
N VAL A 267 -28.28 10.77 13.17
CA VAL A 267 -29.66 11.26 13.01
C VAL A 267 -29.71 12.40 11.99
N LYS A 268 -28.80 13.38 12.05
CA LYS A 268 -28.67 14.43 11.01
C LYS A 268 -28.35 13.83 9.65
N PHE A 269 -27.57 12.74 9.59
CA PHE A 269 -27.25 12.01 8.37
C PHE A 269 -28.48 11.33 7.78
N PHE A 270 -29.26 10.59 8.58
CA PHE A 270 -30.52 9.98 8.12
C PHE A 270 -31.54 11.05 7.71
N ILE A 271 -31.68 12.14 8.47
CA ILE A 271 -32.58 13.26 8.13
C ILE A 271 -32.14 13.94 6.83
N LYS A 272 -30.85 14.21 6.64
CA LYS A 272 -30.34 14.91 5.43
C LYS A 272 -30.41 14.04 4.17
N ASN A 273 -30.29 12.72 4.30
CA ASN A 273 -30.42 11.79 3.16
C ASN A 273 -31.86 11.46 2.76
N LEU A 274 -32.87 11.84 3.56
CA LEU A 274 -34.26 11.84 3.07
C LEU A 274 -34.48 12.87 1.94
N PHE A 275 -33.55 13.83 1.77
CA PHE A 275 -33.73 14.99 0.88
C PHE A 275 -32.58 15.21 -0.12
N VAL A 276 -31.50 14.43 -0.08
CA VAL A 276 -30.32 14.59 -0.96
C VAL A 276 -29.91 13.24 -1.55
N SER A 277 -29.68 13.16 -2.86
CA SER A 277 -29.23 11.92 -3.51
C SER A 277 -27.90 11.44 -2.91
N SER A 278 -27.92 10.26 -2.33
CA SER A 278 -26.89 9.70 -1.44
C SER A 278 -25.55 9.40 -2.13
N GLU A 279 -25.53 9.26 -3.46
CA GLU A 279 -24.38 8.71 -4.19
C GLU A 279 -23.21 9.70 -4.39
N LYS A 280 -23.45 11.01 -4.34
CA LYS A 280 -22.41 12.05 -4.61
C LYS A 280 -21.79 12.68 -3.36
N ASN A 281 -22.20 12.26 -2.16
CA ASN A 281 -21.84 12.94 -0.93
C ASN A 281 -20.71 12.18 -0.20
N GLU A 282 -19.49 12.73 -0.17
CA GLU A 282 -18.36 12.12 0.57
C GLU A 282 -18.69 11.85 2.04
N LEU A 283 -19.44 12.76 2.69
CA LEU A 283 -19.87 12.60 4.07
C LEU A 283 -20.70 11.32 4.28
N TYR A 284 -21.39 10.84 3.24
CA TYR A 284 -22.14 9.59 3.30
C TYR A 284 -21.23 8.38 3.49
N TYR A 285 -20.19 8.29 2.68
CA TYR A 285 -19.21 7.21 2.74
C TYR A 285 -18.41 7.24 4.05
N LEU A 286 -18.08 8.43 4.56
CA LEU A 286 -17.44 8.59 5.87
C LEU A 286 -18.32 8.06 7.02
N ASN A 287 -19.64 8.30 6.95
CA ASN A 287 -20.57 7.80 7.98
C ASN A 287 -20.77 6.29 7.91
N ILE A 288 -20.89 5.71 6.71
CA ILE A 288 -20.94 4.25 6.56
C ILE A 288 -19.64 3.63 7.09
N ALA A 289 -18.49 4.21 6.78
CA ALA A 289 -17.19 3.74 7.29
C ALA A 289 -17.16 3.73 8.83
N ASN A 290 -17.65 4.81 9.47
CA ASN A 290 -17.77 4.86 10.93
C ASN A 290 -18.67 3.75 11.48
N ILE A 291 -19.86 3.57 10.90
CA ILE A 291 -20.84 2.55 11.35
C ILE A 291 -20.25 1.15 11.18
N HIS A 292 -19.72 0.84 10.00
CA HIS A 292 -19.09 -0.45 9.73
C HIS A 292 -17.99 -0.73 10.75
N ALA A 293 -17.05 0.22 10.91
CA ALA A 293 -15.96 0.03 11.85
C ALA A 293 -16.49 -0.24 13.27
N LEU A 294 -17.45 0.55 13.75
CA LEU A 294 -18.03 0.35 15.08
C LEU A 294 -18.73 -1.00 15.24
N MET A 295 -19.49 -1.44 14.23
CA MET A 295 -20.15 -2.75 14.27
C MET A 295 -19.13 -3.89 14.37
N ARG A 296 -18.06 -3.84 13.60
CA ARG A 296 -16.99 -4.84 13.66
C ARG A 296 -16.24 -4.79 14.98
N ILE A 297 -15.94 -3.59 15.48
CA ILE A 297 -15.25 -3.41 16.77
C ILE A 297 -16.06 -4.00 17.92
N LYS A 298 -17.39 -3.91 17.86
CA LYS A 298 -18.33 -4.52 18.82
C LYS A 298 -18.59 -6.01 18.60
N GLY A 299 -17.95 -6.64 17.61
CA GLY A 299 -18.16 -8.05 17.27
C GLY A 299 -19.51 -8.37 16.63
N ILE A 300 -20.23 -7.35 16.11
CA ILE A 300 -21.52 -7.52 15.44
C ILE A 300 -21.31 -8.01 14.00
N LEU A 301 -20.31 -7.45 13.31
CA LEU A 301 -19.87 -7.95 12.00
C LEU A 301 -18.70 -8.90 12.19
N LYS A 302 -18.70 -10.01 11.44
CA LYS A 302 -17.57 -10.94 11.37
C LYS A 302 -16.43 -10.33 10.56
N ASP A 303 -15.24 -10.87 10.75
CA ASP A 303 -14.10 -10.61 9.89
C ASP A 303 -14.34 -11.29 8.53
N LYS A 304 -14.91 -10.53 7.58
CA LYS A 304 -14.90 -10.73 6.12
C LYS A 304 -15.66 -9.56 5.47
#